data_AF-A0A354PE51-F1
#
_entry.id   AF-A0A354PE51-F1
#
_cell.length_a   1.000
_cell.length_b   1.000
_cell.length_c   1.000
_cell.angle_alpha   90.00
_cell.angle_beta   90.00
_cell.angle_gamma   90.00
#
_symmetry.space_group_name_H-M   'P 1'
#
loop_
_entity.id
_entity.type
_entity.pdbx_description
1 polymer ?
#
loop_
_entity_poly.entity_id
_entity_poly.type
_entity_poly.pdbx_seq_one_letter_code
_entity_poly.pdbx_strand_id
1 'polypeptide(L)'
;MNDVQTDSPSGELDENTFRKSAFYEQLVEHVFISEVLQEAWYRFGETVEVLRSEVDASGYDVVLECNGILRHVQLKTSRSGGKTARQKVNVALAKKPSGCVVWIVRDEDQATSRMSLSYRFFGNAAGDPLPCLDNYPTAKHTKGNKDGLKTERPAIRVIPIRDFAKIETTTELVTRLFGFAIPIAIE
;
A
#
# COMPACT_ATOMS: atom_id res chain seq x y z
N MET A 1 35.17 -45.43 -9.68
CA MET A 1 34.76 -44.02 -9.74
C MET A 1 33.28 -43.98 -10.06
N ASN A 2 32.43 -43.67 -9.09
CA ASN A 2 31.04 -43.31 -9.33
C ASN A 2 30.95 -41.79 -9.11
N ASP A 3 30.73 -41.03 -10.18
CA ASP A 3 30.40 -39.62 -10.05
C ASP A 3 28.97 -39.50 -9.52
N VAL A 4 28.88 -38.99 -8.29
CA VAL A 4 27.63 -38.59 -7.66
C VAL A 4 27.18 -37.30 -8.34
N GLN A 5 26.16 -37.40 -9.18
CA GLN A 5 25.42 -36.25 -9.69
C GLN A 5 24.69 -35.60 -8.51
N THR A 6 25.24 -34.52 -7.97
CA THR A 6 24.55 -33.69 -6.98
C THR A 6 23.51 -32.84 -7.69
N ASP A 7 22.26 -33.29 -7.65
CA ASP A 7 21.11 -32.50 -8.03
C ASP A 7 21.03 -31.26 -7.10
N SER A 8 21.13 -30.06 -7.67
CA SER A 8 21.10 -28.80 -6.91
C SER A 8 19.65 -28.34 -6.72
N PRO A 9 19.21 -27.93 -5.51
CA PRO A 9 17.81 -27.62 -5.24
C PRO A 9 17.45 -26.22 -5.75
N SER A 10 17.01 -26.14 -6.99
CA SER A 10 16.49 -24.90 -7.61
C SER A 10 15.17 -24.40 -6.98
N GLY A 11 14.50 -25.21 -6.15
CA GLY A 11 13.25 -24.87 -5.47
C GLY A 11 13.40 -24.10 -4.14
N GLU A 12 14.48 -24.31 -3.39
CA GLU A 12 14.64 -23.71 -2.04
C GLU A 12 14.96 -22.21 -2.07
N LEU A 13 15.69 -21.74 -3.09
CA LEU A 13 16.09 -20.33 -3.22
C LEU A 13 14.89 -19.42 -3.56
N ASP A 14 13.96 -19.90 -4.37
CA ASP A 14 12.77 -19.16 -4.81
C ASP A 14 11.76 -19.02 -3.65
N GLU A 15 11.47 -20.13 -2.97
CA GLU A 15 10.52 -20.17 -1.86
C GLU A 15 11.00 -19.36 -0.65
N ASN A 16 12.30 -19.40 -0.33
CA ASN A 16 12.89 -18.61 0.75
C ASN A 16 12.89 -17.10 0.42
N THR A 17 13.02 -16.74 -0.86
CA THR A 17 12.91 -15.35 -1.33
C THR A 17 11.47 -14.84 -1.30
N PHE A 18 10.50 -15.64 -1.75
CA PHE A 18 9.08 -15.33 -1.69
C PHE A 18 8.57 -15.18 -0.24
N ARG A 19 8.95 -16.10 0.65
CA ARG A 19 8.60 -16.03 2.07
C ARG A 19 9.15 -14.79 2.75
N LYS A 20 10.37 -14.38 2.42
CA LYS A 20 10.94 -13.11 2.90
C LYS A 20 10.20 -11.88 2.36
N SER A 21 9.75 -11.92 1.10
CA SER A 21 8.96 -10.82 0.51
C SER A 21 7.60 -10.65 1.20
N ALA A 22 6.85 -11.74 1.40
CA ALA A 22 5.55 -11.70 2.05
C ALA A 22 5.66 -11.30 3.54
N PHE A 23 6.65 -11.85 4.25
CA PHE A 23 6.94 -11.46 5.63
C PHE A 23 7.24 -9.97 5.74
N TYR A 24 8.07 -9.44 4.83
CA TYR A 24 8.46 -8.04 4.85
C TYR A 24 7.29 -7.11 4.49
N GLU A 25 6.44 -7.51 3.55
CA GLU A 25 5.21 -6.78 3.24
C GLU A 25 4.28 -6.69 4.46
N GLN A 26 4.08 -7.82 5.16
CA GLN A 26 3.33 -7.84 6.41
C GLN A 26 3.99 -6.99 7.49
N LEU A 27 5.32 -7.01 7.64
CA LEU A 27 6.02 -6.17 8.60
C LEU A 27 5.74 -4.68 8.33
N VAL A 28 5.86 -4.23 7.08
CA VAL A 28 5.56 -2.83 6.71
C VAL A 28 4.11 -2.48 7.02
N GLU A 29 3.17 -3.38 6.72
CA GLU A 29 1.76 -3.18 7.04
C GLU A 29 1.51 -3.05 8.55
N HIS A 30 2.13 -3.90 9.38
CA HIS A 30 2.00 -3.80 10.84
C HIS A 30 2.58 -2.49 11.37
N VAL A 31 3.74 -2.05 10.87
CA VAL A 31 4.31 -0.75 11.22
C VAL A 31 3.34 0.36 10.83
N PHE A 32 2.82 0.34 9.61
CA PHE A 32 1.82 1.31 9.14
C PHE A 32 0.57 1.37 10.02
N ILE A 33 -0.02 0.21 10.35
CA ILE A 33 -1.19 0.14 11.23
C ILE A 33 -0.82 0.71 12.61
N SER A 34 0.34 0.34 13.16
CA SER A 34 0.78 0.85 14.47
C SER A 34 0.96 2.37 14.47
N GLU A 35 1.49 2.96 13.40
CA GLU A 35 1.62 4.42 13.25
C GLU A 35 0.24 5.08 13.25
N VAL A 36 -0.70 4.60 12.41
CA VAL A 36 -2.06 5.14 12.32
C VAL A 36 -2.80 5.06 13.66
N LEU A 37 -2.73 3.91 14.34
CA LEU A 37 -3.41 3.71 15.62
C LEU A 37 -2.85 4.61 16.72
N GLN A 38 -1.52 4.70 16.82
CA GLN A 38 -0.86 5.56 17.80
C GLN A 38 -1.17 7.04 17.55
N GLU A 39 -1.12 7.47 16.29
CA GLU A 39 -1.41 8.85 15.91
C GLU A 39 -2.86 9.21 16.25
N ALA A 40 -3.84 8.40 15.82
CA ALA A 40 -5.25 8.63 16.12
C ALA A 40 -5.51 8.67 17.63
N TRP A 41 -4.97 7.71 18.39
CA TRP A 41 -5.21 7.60 19.81
C TRP A 41 -4.53 8.72 20.61
N TYR A 42 -3.20 8.84 20.51
CA TYR A 42 -2.44 9.73 21.38
C TYR A 42 -2.51 11.20 20.96
N ARG A 43 -2.64 11.49 19.66
CA ARG A 43 -2.72 12.88 19.18
C ARG A 43 -4.14 13.39 19.05
N PHE A 44 -5.06 12.57 18.54
CA PHE A 44 -6.42 13.02 18.24
C PHE A 44 -7.46 12.56 19.26
N GLY A 45 -7.12 11.61 20.15
CA GLY A 45 -8.07 11.06 21.12
C GLY A 45 -9.13 10.15 20.48
N GLU A 46 -8.82 9.61 19.28
CA GLU A 46 -9.75 8.87 18.46
C GLU A 46 -9.38 7.38 18.38
N THR A 47 -10.39 6.54 18.20
CA THR A 47 -10.21 5.09 17.99
C THR A 47 -10.41 4.74 16.52
N VAL A 48 -9.46 4.03 15.94
CA VAL A 48 -9.55 3.52 14.57
C VAL A 48 -9.76 2.01 14.59
N GLU A 49 -10.82 1.53 13.94
CA GLU A 49 -11.01 0.11 13.70
C GLU A 49 -10.25 -0.33 12.43
N VAL A 50 -9.61 -1.50 12.50
CA VAL A 50 -8.87 -2.08 11.38
C VAL A 50 -9.52 -3.40 10.99
N LEU A 51 -10.13 -3.43 9.81
CA LEU A 51 -10.77 -4.62 9.26
C LEU A 51 -9.93 -5.16 8.10
N ARG A 52 -9.75 -6.48 8.06
CA ARG A 52 -9.09 -7.18 6.96
C ARG A 52 -10.10 -8.04 6.22
N SER A 53 -9.99 -8.11 4.90
CA SER A 53 -10.84 -8.98 4.09
C SER A 53 -10.42 -10.43 4.30
N GLU A 54 -11.37 -11.31 4.64
CA GLU A 54 -11.11 -12.76 4.68
C GLU A 54 -10.84 -13.32 3.28
N VAL A 55 -11.46 -12.72 2.25
CA VAL A 55 -11.31 -13.10 0.84
C VAL A 55 -10.80 -11.91 0.04
N ASP A 56 -9.66 -12.05 -0.64
CA ASP A 56 -9.13 -11.00 -1.51
C ASP A 56 -9.89 -10.94 -2.84
N ALA A 57 -10.93 -10.12 -2.90
CA ALA A 57 -11.74 -9.94 -4.10
C ALA A 57 -11.91 -8.48 -4.54
N SER A 58 -11.44 -7.52 -3.74
CA SER A 58 -11.86 -6.12 -3.86
C SER A 58 -10.73 -5.11 -4.09
N GLY A 59 -9.47 -5.57 -4.13
CA GLY A 59 -8.34 -4.73 -4.53
C GLY A 59 -7.91 -3.67 -3.50
N TYR A 60 -8.31 -3.83 -2.24
CA TYR A 60 -7.79 -3.11 -1.07
C TYR A 60 -7.17 -4.13 -0.10
N ASP A 61 -6.23 -3.68 0.72
CA ASP A 61 -5.49 -4.51 1.66
C ASP A 61 -6.12 -4.43 3.07
N VAL A 62 -6.57 -3.24 3.48
CA VAL A 62 -7.25 -2.99 4.75
C VAL A 62 -8.45 -2.06 4.59
N VAL A 63 -9.41 -2.17 5.50
CA VAL A 63 -10.44 -1.14 5.72
C VAL A 63 -10.17 -0.49 7.07
N LEU A 64 -10.12 0.83 7.09
CA LEU A 64 -10.00 1.62 8.31
C LEU A 64 -11.32 2.34 8.55
N GLU A 65 -11.79 2.34 9.78
CA GLU A 65 -12.96 3.09 10.22
C GLU A 65 -12.57 4.00 11.38
N CYS A 66 -13.06 5.24 11.37
CA CYS A 66 -12.99 6.11 12.52
C CYS A 66 -14.13 7.13 12.46
N ASN A 67 -14.92 7.26 13.52
CA ASN A 67 -16.00 8.24 13.66
C ASN A 67 -17.01 8.25 12.50
N GLY A 68 -17.38 7.07 12.00
CA GLY A 68 -18.29 6.89 10.87
C GLY A 68 -17.62 7.03 9.50
N ILE A 69 -16.33 7.37 9.44
CA ILE A 69 -15.59 7.49 8.18
C ILE A 69 -14.86 6.18 7.87
N LEU A 70 -15.38 5.48 6.86
CA LEU A 70 -14.74 4.30 6.29
C LEU A 70 -13.71 4.68 5.22
N ARG A 71 -12.61 3.92 5.14
CA ARG A 71 -11.58 3.99 4.11
C ARG A 71 -11.19 2.58 3.64
N HIS A 72 -11.44 2.28 2.37
CA HIS A 72 -10.97 1.07 1.71
C HIS A 72 -9.59 1.38 1.14
N VAL A 73 -8.54 0.90 1.80
CA VAL A 73 -7.17 1.31 1.53
C VAL A 73 -6.43 0.23 0.75
N GLN A 74 -6.03 0.56 -0.47
CA GLN A 74 -5.00 -0.21 -1.16
C GLN A 74 -3.61 0.29 -0.73
N LEU A 75 -2.83 -0.59 -0.14
CA LEU A 75 -1.45 -0.35 0.25
C LEU A 75 -0.51 -0.63 -0.92
N LYS A 76 0.49 0.24 -1.03
CA LYS A 76 1.66 0.06 -1.90
C LYS A 76 2.90 0.40 -1.10
N THR A 77 4.01 -0.26 -1.37
CA THR A 77 5.24 0.00 -0.63
C THR A 77 6.41 0.22 -1.60
N SER A 78 7.30 1.15 -1.26
CA SER A 78 8.61 1.28 -1.89
C SER A 78 9.64 1.76 -0.87
N ARG A 79 10.92 1.49 -1.11
CA ARG A 79 12.01 2.07 -0.33
C ARG A 79 12.27 3.53 -0.74
N SER A 80 12.70 4.35 0.22
CA SER A 80 13.26 5.69 -0.03
C SER A 80 14.38 5.63 -1.06
N GLY A 81 14.43 6.60 -1.97
CA GLY A 81 15.36 6.59 -3.12
C GLY A 81 15.08 5.54 -4.20
N GLY A 82 13.99 4.75 -4.07
CA GLY A 82 13.61 3.76 -5.06
C GLY A 82 13.22 4.37 -6.42
N LYS A 83 13.40 3.61 -7.50
CA LYS A 83 13.11 4.05 -8.89
C LYS A 83 11.63 3.97 -9.27
N THR A 84 10.75 3.53 -8.37
CA THR A 84 9.33 3.34 -8.66
C THR A 84 8.68 4.70 -8.90
N ALA A 85 8.23 4.96 -10.13
CA ALA A 85 7.60 6.21 -10.54
C ALA A 85 6.09 6.08 -10.83
N ARG A 86 5.52 4.89 -10.61
CA ARG A 86 4.12 4.58 -10.90
C ARG A 86 3.62 3.40 -10.07
N GLN A 87 2.32 3.39 -9.78
CA GLN A 87 1.65 2.30 -9.08
C GLN A 87 0.52 1.71 -9.90
N LYS A 88 0.27 0.42 -9.67
CA LYS A 88 -0.87 -0.30 -10.24
C LYS A 88 -2.03 -0.22 -9.26
N VAL A 89 -3.16 0.32 -9.71
CA VAL A 89 -4.38 0.47 -8.90
C VAL A 89 -5.46 -0.41 -9.51
N ASN A 90 -6.14 -1.18 -8.67
CA ASN A 90 -7.23 -2.04 -9.11
C ASN A 90 -8.50 -1.22 -9.32
N VAL A 91 -9.15 -1.36 -10.47
CA VAL A 91 -10.40 -0.66 -10.81
C VAL A 91 -11.53 -1.02 -9.84
N ALA A 92 -11.51 -2.21 -9.22
CA ALA A 92 -12.46 -2.61 -8.18
C ALA A 92 -12.42 -1.67 -6.95
N LEU A 93 -11.27 -1.06 -6.66
CA LEU A 93 -11.13 -0.07 -5.59
C LEU A 93 -12.00 1.17 -5.85
N ALA A 94 -12.10 1.60 -7.13
CA ALA A 94 -12.93 2.74 -7.52
C ALA A 94 -14.44 2.47 -7.37
N LYS A 95 -14.85 1.20 -7.24
CA LYS A 95 -16.24 0.83 -6.96
C LYS A 95 -16.57 0.85 -5.47
N LYS A 96 -15.58 1.06 -4.60
CA LYS A 96 -15.79 1.16 -3.16
C LYS A 96 -16.26 2.57 -2.79
N PRO A 97 -17.14 2.69 -1.78
CA PRO A 97 -17.72 3.98 -1.41
C PRO A 97 -16.67 4.99 -0.97
N SER A 98 -15.53 4.52 -0.43
CA SER A 98 -14.46 5.39 0.04
C SER A 98 -13.09 4.75 -0.21
N GLY A 99 -12.76 4.55 -1.49
CA GLY A 99 -11.50 3.95 -1.92
C GLY A 99 -10.35 4.95 -1.94
N CYS A 100 -9.19 4.55 -1.44
CA CYS A 100 -7.95 5.32 -1.58
C CYS A 100 -6.71 4.42 -1.67
N VAL A 101 -5.61 4.99 -2.15
CA VAL A 101 -4.31 4.32 -2.19
C VAL A 101 -3.36 5.04 -1.25
N VAL A 102 -2.77 4.28 -0.33
CA VAL A 102 -1.66 4.75 0.52
C VAL A 102 -0.40 4.06 0.05
N TRP A 103 0.48 4.85 -0.56
CA TRP A 103 1.80 4.40 -0.96
C TRP A 103 2.82 4.75 0.11
N ILE A 104 3.18 3.75 0.90
CA ILE A 104 4.18 3.81 1.96
C ILE A 104 5.58 3.88 1.35
N VAL A 105 6.29 4.96 1.63
CA VAL A 105 7.70 5.13 1.34
C VAL A 105 8.47 4.92 2.63
N ARG A 106 9.17 3.78 2.71
CA ARG A 106 9.89 3.36 3.91
C ARG A 106 11.35 3.74 3.85
N ASP A 107 11.90 4.15 4.98
CA ASP A 107 13.32 4.31 5.19
C ASP A 107 13.76 3.48 6.40
N GLU A 108 14.86 2.75 6.26
CA GLU A 108 15.35 1.84 7.30
C GLU A 108 16.55 2.47 7.98
N ASP A 109 16.44 2.71 9.27
CA ASP A 109 17.54 3.18 10.10
C ASP A 109 18.22 2.00 10.80
N GLN A 110 19.42 1.68 10.33
CA GLN A 110 20.22 0.59 10.86
C GLN A 110 20.75 0.87 12.28
N ALA A 111 20.94 2.15 12.65
CA ALA A 111 21.44 2.51 13.98
C ALA A 111 20.37 2.24 15.05
N THR A 112 19.10 2.50 14.73
CA THR A 112 17.98 2.27 15.65
C THR A 112 17.29 0.93 15.45
N SER A 113 17.60 0.22 14.36
CA SER A 113 16.87 -1.00 13.93
C SER A 113 15.36 -0.71 13.84
N ARG A 114 15.00 0.41 13.23
CA ARG A 114 13.62 0.86 13.04
C ARG A 114 13.40 1.31 11.60
N MET A 115 12.13 1.40 11.25
CA MET A 115 11.66 1.88 9.97
C MET A 115 10.87 3.16 10.19
N SER A 116 11.17 4.21 9.44
CA SER A 116 10.34 5.41 9.36
C SER A 116 9.50 5.38 8.08
N LEU A 117 8.30 5.95 8.15
CA LEU A 117 7.35 5.98 7.06
C LEU A 117 7.08 7.42 6.64
N SER A 118 7.11 7.66 5.34
CA SER A 118 6.41 8.77 4.69
C SER A 118 5.45 8.19 3.67
N TYR A 119 4.57 9.01 3.11
CA TYR A 119 3.48 8.50 2.29
C TYR A 119 3.30 9.30 1.00
N ARG A 120 2.64 8.63 0.05
CA ARG A 120 1.97 9.29 -1.05
C ARG A 120 0.53 8.84 -1.08
N PHE A 121 -0.38 9.78 -1.26
CA PHE A 121 -1.81 9.52 -1.18
C PHE A 121 -2.50 9.79 -2.52
N PHE A 122 -3.36 8.86 -2.91
CA PHE A 122 -4.26 9.03 -4.05
C PHE A 122 -5.69 8.67 -3.64
N GLY A 123 -6.57 9.67 -3.63
CA GLY A 123 -7.95 9.56 -3.13
C GLY A 123 -8.58 10.96 -3.04
N ASN A 124 -9.91 11.00 -2.92
CA ASN A 124 -10.66 12.23 -2.65
C ASN A 124 -10.77 12.48 -1.13
N ALA A 125 -11.68 13.37 -0.72
CA ALA A 125 -11.91 13.71 0.69
C ALA A 125 -12.34 12.49 1.52
N ALA A 126 -12.30 12.65 2.85
CA ALA A 126 -12.73 11.65 3.83
C ALA A 126 -14.14 11.14 3.50
N GLY A 127 -14.31 9.82 3.35
CA GLY A 127 -15.58 9.20 2.99
C GLY A 127 -15.93 9.18 1.50
N ASP A 128 -15.22 9.94 0.65
CA ASP A 128 -15.53 10.02 -0.78
C ASP A 128 -14.90 8.89 -1.60
N PRO A 129 -15.54 8.49 -2.72
CA PRO A 129 -14.99 7.51 -3.65
C PRO A 129 -13.64 7.94 -4.26
N LEU A 130 -12.90 6.97 -4.78
CA LEU A 130 -11.64 7.21 -5.48
C LEU A 130 -11.84 8.14 -6.69
N PRO A 131 -10.87 9.00 -7.05
CA PRO A 131 -10.90 9.73 -8.31
C PRO A 131 -11.13 8.80 -9.52
N CYS A 132 -11.83 9.31 -10.54
CA CYS A 132 -12.08 8.55 -11.77
C CYS A 132 -10.76 8.05 -12.39
N LEU A 133 -10.73 6.75 -12.73
CA LEU A 133 -9.53 6.11 -13.24
C LEU A 133 -9.45 6.01 -14.77
N ASP A 134 -10.46 6.50 -15.50
CA ASP A 134 -10.61 6.25 -16.95
C ASP A 134 -9.53 6.94 -17.79
N ASN A 135 -8.98 8.04 -17.29
CA ASN A 135 -7.89 8.78 -17.97
C ASN A 135 -6.51 8.13 -17.79
N TYR A 136 -6.42 7.03 -17.03
CA TYR A 136 -5.14 6.35 -16.78
C TYR A 136 -4.91 5.18 -17.73
N PRO A 137 -3.64 4.92 -18.13
CA PRO A 137 -3.33 3.77 -18.96
C PRO A 137 -3.68 2.44 -18.27
N THR A 138 -4.25 1.51 -19.04
CA THR A 138 -4.43 0.12 -18.62
C THR A 138 -3.07 -0.57 -18.46
N ALA A 139 -2.88 -1.30 -17.37
CA ALA A 139 -1.63 -2.04 -17.15
C ALA A 139 -1.53 -3.23 -18.14
N LYS A 140 -0.30 -3.64 -18.48
CA LYS A 140 -0.04 -4.83 -19.30
C LYS A 140 0.60 -5.95 -18.47
N HIS A 141 0.44 -7.20 -18.89
CA HIS A 141 1.13 -8.34 -18.30
C HIS A 141 2.65 -8.21 -18.44
N THR A 142 3.40 -8.58 -17.39
CA THR A 142 4.86 -8.52 -17.40
C THR A 142 5.46 -9.61 -18.31
N LYS A 143 4.87 -10.81 -18.31
CA LYS A 143 5.19 -11.92 -19.22
C LYS A 143 4.27 -11.88 -20.44
N GLY A 144 4.84 -12.12 -21.62
CA GLY A 144 4.03 -12.33 -22.84
C GLY A 144 3.21 -13.60 -22.74
N ASN A 145 2.13 -13.69 -23.51
CA ASN A 145 1.43 -14.95 -23.73
C ASN A 145 2.31 -15.93 -24.54
N LYS A 146 1.75 -17.07 -24.95
CA LYS A 146 2.47 -18.09 -25.74
C LYS A 146 3.06 -17.54 -27.05
N ASP A 147 2.54 -16.41 -27.56
CA ASP A 147 2.97 -15.74 -28.78
C ASP A 147 3.88 -14.52 -28.51
N GLY A 148 4.30 -14.31 -27.26
CA GLY A 148 5.14 -13.18 -26.85
C GLY A 148 4.40 -11.85 -26.68
N LEU A 149 3.08 -11.80 -26.89
CA LEU A 149 2.27 -10.59 -26.75
C LEU A 149 1.95 -10.29 -25.28
N LYS A 150 2.24 -9.06 -24.83
CA LYS A 150 1.84 -8.60 -23.49
C LYS A 150 0.39 -8.10 -23.51
N THR A 151 -0.52 -8.94 -23.04
CA THR A 151 -1.95 -8.62 -22.95
C THR A 151 -2.23 -7.54 -21.90
N GLU A 152 -3.33 -6.82 -22.07
CA GLU A 152 -3.81 -5.84 -21.10
C GLU A 152 -4.44 -6.50 -19.87
N ARG A 153 -4.37 -5.79 -18.75
CA ARG A 153 -5.05 -6.11 -17.49
C ARG A 153 -6.13 -5.06 -17.28
N PRO A 154 -7.32 -5.22 -17.89
CA PRO A 154 -8.36 -4.19 -17.88
C PRO A 154 -8.82 -3.78 -16.49
N ALA A 155 -8.66 -4.65 -15.49
CA ALA A 155 -8.94 -4.38 -14.08
C ALA A 155 -7.85 -3.56 -13.37
N ILE A 156 -6.76 -3.18 -14.04
CA ILE A 156 -5.64 -2.47 -13.43
C ILE A 156 -5.29 -1.23 -14.24
N ARG A 157 -5.23 -0.09 -13.56
CA ARG A 157 -4.78 1.19 -14.10
C ARG A 157 -3.40 1.55 -13.55
N VAL A 158 -2.63 2.31 -14.31
CA VAL A 158 -1.28 2.73 -13.95
C VAL A 158 -1.29 4.21 -13.60
N ILE A 159 -1.13 4.52 -12.32
CA ILE A 159 -1.15 5.89 -11.80
C ILE A 159 0.28 6.38 -11.61
N PRO A 160 0.69 7.49 -12.23
CA PRO A 160 2.04 8.03 -12.09
C PRO A 160 2.21 8.73 -10.74
N ILE A 161 3.45 8.75 -10.24
CA ILE A 161 3.81 9.33 -8.93
C ILE A 161 3.38 10.79 -8.77
N ARG A 162 3.35 11.56 -9.86
CA ARG A 162 2.94 12.97 -9.87
C ARG A 162 1.49 13.21 -9.47
N ASP A 163 0.63 12.19 -9.59
CA ASP A 163 -0.79 12.30 -9.25
C ASP A 163 -1.05 11.87 -7.80
N PHE A 164 -0.03 11.39 -7.09
CA PHE A 164 -0.12 11.16 -5.65
C PHE A 164 0.33 12.41 -4.89
N ALA A 165 -0.48 12.87 -3.95
CA ALA A 165 -0.10 13.91 -3.00
C ALA A 165 1.04 13.38 -2.10
N LYS A 166 2.09 14.18 -1.90
CA LYS A 166 3.17 13.86 -0.96
C LYS A 166 2.68 14.16 0.47
N ILE A 167 2.93 13.24 1.39
CA ILE A 167 2.50 13.30 2.79
C ILE A 167 3.70 12.89 3.64
N GLU A 168 4.24 13.80 4.46
CA GLU A 168 5.49 13.55 5.17
C GLU A 168 5.28 12.84 6.51
N THR A 169 4.10 12.97 7.11
CA THR A 169 3.83 12.52 8.48
C THR A 169 2.57 11.67 8.58
N THR A 170 2.53 10.81 9.59
CA THR A 170 1.33 10.04 9.95
C THR A 170 0.18 10.98 10.33
N THR A 171 0.46 12.10 11.00
CA THR A 171 -0.50 13.15 11.35
C THR A 171 -1.25 13.68 10.12
N GLU A 172 -0.52 14.06 9.06
CA GLU A 172 -1.11 14.53 7.80
C GLU A 172 -1.93 13.41 7.13
N LEU A 173 -1.45 12.17 7.21
CA LEU A 173 -2.14 11.03 6.62
C LEU A 173 -3.48 10.76 7.32
N VAL A 174 -3.52 10.66 8.65
CA VAL A 174 -4.77 10.38 9.38
C VAL A 174 -5.77 11.52 9.24
N THR A 175 -5.29 12.77 9.18
CA THR A 175 -6.11 13.94 8.84
C THR A 175 -6.79 13.78 7.48
N ARG A 176 -6.07 13.24 6.48
CA ARG A 176 -6.63 13.01 5.14
C ARG A 176 -7.51 11.75 5.06
N LEU A 177 -7.20 10.72 5.82
CA LEU A 177 -7.99 9.49 5.89
C LEU A 177 -9.35 9.75 6.55
N PHE A 178 -9.39 10.49 7.66
CA PHE A 178 -10.59 10.60 8.50
C PHE A 178 -11.16 12.02 8.61
N GLY A 179 -10.47 13.04 8.10
CA GLY A 179 -10.94 14.42 8.15
C GLY A 179 -10.71 15.09 9.52
N PHE A 180 -9.75 14.61 10.32
CA PHE A 180 -9.46 15.20 11.62
C PHE A 180 -9.04 16.67 11.50
N ALA A 181 -9.48 17.51 12.44
CA ALA A 181 -8.90 18.83 12.60
C ALA A 181 -7.55 18.68 13.31
N ILE A 182 -6.49 19.28 12.76
CA ILE A 182 -5.17 19.28 13.42
C ILE A 182 -5.32 19.96 14.78
N PRO A 183 -5.01 19.28 15.91
CA PRO A 183 -5.10 19.89 17.22
C PRO A 183 -4.14 21.07 17.27
N ILE A 184 -4.64 22.22 17.71
CA ILE A 184 -3.78 23.37 18.00
C ILE A 184 -2.95 22.97 19.21
N ALA A 185 -1.62 22.97 19.07
CA ALA A 185 -0.73 22.77 20.20
C ALA A 185 -1.03 23.88 21.24
N ILE A 186 -1.51 23.50 22.40
CA ILE A 186 -1.52 24.39 23.55
C ILE A 186 -0.10 24.33 24.11
N GLU A 187 0.63 25.44 23.98
CA GLU A 187 1.97 25.63 24.57
C GLU A 187 1.98 25.42 26.09
#